data_AF-A0AAU7Q545-F1
#
_entry.id   AF-A0AAU7Q545-F1
#
_cell.length_a   1.000
_cell.length_b   1.000
_cell.length_c   1.000
_cell.angle_alpha   90.00
_cell.angle_beta   90.00
_cell.angle_gamma   90.00
#
_symmetry.space_group_name_H-M   'P 1'
#
loop_
_entity.id
_entity.type
_entity.pdbx_description
1 polymer ?
#
loop_
_entity_poly.entity_id
_entity_poly.type
_entity_poly.pdbx_seq_one_letter_code
_entity_poly.pdbx_strand_id
1 'polypeptide(L)'
;MYAKTTPIDRESLLIEANRIIREHDEYMHGMEATDVEQKDGVLVFRGEFFFDQDGIPTRKTTAVFNMFKHLAVVLSEKYHLQE
;
A
#
# COMPACT_ATOMS: atom_id res chain seq x y z
N MET A 1 14.70 2.32 -15.89
CA MET A 1 15.86 1.58 -15.35
C MET A 1 15.63 1.36 -13.87
N TYR A 2 15.25 0.14 -13.45
CA TYR A 2 15.07 -0.27 -12.05
C TYR A 2 16.39 -0.62 -11.34
N ALA A 3 17.53 -0.10 -11.80
CA ALA A 3 18.87 -0.60 -11.47
C ALA A 3 19.29 -0.46 -9.98
N LYS A 4 18.37 -0.08 -9.08
CA LYS A 4 18.61 0.04 -7.63
C LYS A 4 17.57 -0.69 -6.76
N THR A 5 16.50 -1.24 -7.32
CA THR A 5 15.44 -1.91 -6.55
C THR A 5 15.41 -3.40 -6.83
N THR A 6 14.91 -4.19 -5.88
CA THR A 6 14.87 -5.65 -5.94
C THR A 6 13.55 -6.12 -6.56
N PRO A 7 13.54 -7.06 -7.52
CA PRO A 7 12.30 -7.64 -8.02
C PRO A 7 11.57 -8.40 -6.89
N ILE A 8 10.25 -8.27 -6.83
CA ILE A 8 9.40 -8.97 -5.86
C ILE A 8 8.08 -9.38 -6.52
N ASP A 9 7.55 -10.55 -6.17
CA ASP A 9 6.19 -10.92 -6.58
C ASP A 9 5.14 -10.17 -5.76
N ARG A 10 3.93 -10.14 -6.31
CA ARG A 10 2.78 -9.45 -5.71
C ARG A 10 2.45 -9.97 -4.31
N GLU A 11 2.49 -11.29 -4.10
CA GLU A 11 2.08 -11.91 -2.82
C GLU A 11 3.06 -11.54 -1.71
N SER A 12 4.36 -11.72 -1.96
CA SER A 12 5.43 -11.33 -1.04
C SER A 12 5.40 -9.84 -0.71
N LEU A 13 5.13 -8.99 -1.70
CA LEU A 13 5.03 -7.55 -1.49
C LEU A 13 3.82 -7.17 -0.64
N LEU A 14 2.68 -7.82 -0.83
CA LEU A 14 1.49 -7.60 -0.01
C LEU A 14 1.69 -8.11 1.43
N ILE A 15 2.42 -9.20 1.64
CA ILE A 15 2.78 -9.68 2.99
C ILE A 15 3.62 -8.62 3.71
N GLU A 16 4.66 -8.09 3.06
CA GLU A 16 5.51 -7.06 3.65
C GLU A 16 4.74 -5.74 3.89
N ALA A 17 3.90 -5.33 2.94
CA ALA A 17 3.05 -4.16 3.09
C ALA A 17 2.10 -4.28 4.30
N ASN A 18 1.44 -5.43 4.46
CA ASN A 18 0.53 -5.66 5.57
C ASN A 18 1.24 -5.82 6.92
N ARG A 19 2.51 -6.26 6.93
CA ARG A 19 3.37 -6.19 8.11
C ARG A 19 3.59 -4.75 8.55
N ILE A 20 4.00 -3.87 7.62
CA ILE A 20 4.21 -2.44 7.90
C ILE A 20 2.91 -1.77 8.36
N ILE A 21 1.78 -2.07 7.72
CA ILE A 21 0.46 -1.54 8.12
C ILE A 21 0.16 -1.87 9.59
N ARG A 22 0.36 -3.12 10.01
CA ARG A 22 0.04 -3.56 11.37
C ARG A 22 1.01 -3.05 12.43
N GLU A 23 2.24 -2.71 12.05
CA GLU A 23 3.26 -2.15 12.93
C GLU A 23 3.13 -0.61 13.09
N HIS A 24 2.31 0.06 12.27
CA HIS A 24 2.17 1.52 12.29
C HIS A 24 1.20 2.01 13.37
N ASP A 25 1.52 3.12 14.02
CA ASP A 25 0.70 3.73 15.11
C ASP A 25 -0.70 4.18 14.67
N GLU A 26 -0.91 4.34 13.36
CA GLU A 26 -2.19 4.77 12.76
C GLU A 26 -3.01 3.57 12.26
N TYR A 27 -2.59 2.34 12.57
CA TYR A 27 -3.33 1.14 12.22
C TYR A 27 -4.75 1.17 12.79
N MET A 28 -5.70 0.75 11.96
CA MET A 28 -7.09 0.54 12.37
C MET A 28 -7.59 -0.81 11.85
N HIS A 29 -8.49 -1.43 12.61
CA HIS A 29 -9.04 -2.73 12.26
C HIS A 29 -9.65 -2.72 10.85
N GLY A 30 -9.26 -3.71 10.04
CA GLY A 30 -9.68 -3.87 8.64
C GLY A 30 -8.80 -3.11 7.62
N MET A 31 -7.82 -2.32 8.07
CA MET A 31 -6.85 -1.70 7.16
C MET A 31 -5.90 -2.79 6.64
N GLU A 32 -6.04 -3.10 5.35
CA GLU A 32 -5.27 -4.16 4.69
C GLU A 32 -5.05 -3.77 3.22
N ALA A 33 -3.82 -3.96 2.74
CA ALA A 33 -3.51 -3.90 1.32
C ALA A 33 -3.85 -5.26 0.70
N THR A 34 -4.81 -5.26 -0.24
CA THR A 34 -5.28 -6.49 -0.90
C THR A 34 -4.78 -6.62 -2.34
N ASP A 35 -4.30 -5.53 -2.92
CA ASP A 35 -3.72 -5.52 -4.26
C ASP A 35 -2.67 -4.41 -4.41
N VAL A 36 -1.78 -4.58 -5.40
CA VAL A 36 -0.70 -3.64 -5.71
C VAL A 36 -0.37 -3.63 -7.19
N GLU A 37 -0.37 -2.47 -7.82
CA GLU A 37 0.09 -2.29 -9.21
C GLU A 37 1.34 -1.43 -9.25
N GLN A 38 2.17 -1.55 -10.28
CA GLN A 38 3.29 -0.64 -10.48
C GLN A 38 3.01 0.27 -11.67
N LYS A 39 3.07 1.59 -11.44
CA LYS A 39 2.83 2.64 -12.43
C LYS A 39 3.99 3.61 -12.43
N ASP A 40 4.65 3.78 -13.58
CA ASP A 40 5.78 4.69 -13.75
C ASP A 40 6.88 4.51 -12.67
N GLY A 41 7.09 3.26 -12.26
CA GLY A 41 8.06 2.87 -11.24
C GLY A 41 7.59 3.00 -9.79
N VAL A 42 6.37 3.49 -9.55
CA VAL A 42 5.77 3.61 -8.21
C VAL A 42 4.76 2.48 -7.96
N LEU A 43 4.87 1.85 -6.79
CA LEU A 43 3.91 0.88 -6.28
C LEU A 43 2.66 1.60 -5.77
N VAL A 44 1.50 1.19 -6.26
CA VAL A 44 0.19 1.74 -5.93
C VAL A 44 -0.63 0.65 -5.26
N PHE A 45 -0.84 0.80 -3.94
CA PHE A 45 -1.58 -0.15 -3.12
C PHE A 45 -3.09 0.14 -3.17
N ARG A 46 -3.88 -0.93 -3.07
CA ARG A 46 -5.34 -0.91 -3.03
C ARG A 46 -5.84 -1.75 -1.86
N GLY A 47 -7.03 -1.40 -1.38
CA GLY A 47 -7.68 -2.04 -0.24
C GLY A 47 -8.94 -1.29 0.16
N GLU A 48 -9.44 -1.56 1.36
CA GLU A 48 -10.63 -0.91 1.92
C GLU A 48 -10.33 0.55 2.33
N PHE A 49 -11.15 1.49 1.85
CA PHE A 49 -10.98 2.93 2.10
C PHE A 49 -11.98 3.49 3.13
N PHE A 50 -12.91 2.69 3.63
CA PHE A 50 -13.88 3.06 4.67
C PHE A 50 -14.68 4.34 4.32
N PHE A 51 -15.18 4.39 3.09
CA PHE A 51 -16.16 5.39 2.70
C PHE A 51 -17.44 5.21 3.53
N ASP A 52 -18.24 6.28 3.63
CA ASP A 52 -19.58 6.15 4.19
C ASP A 52 -20.57 5.52 3.18
N GLN A 53 -21.84 5.46 3.55
CA GLN A 53 -22.89 4.83 2.75
C GLN A 53 -23.12 5.52 1.40
N ASP A 54 -22.75 6.80 1.29
CA ASP A 54 -22.86 7.60 0.07
C ASP A 54 -21.56 7.60 -0.75
N GLY A 55 -20.54 6.85 -0.31
CA GLY A 55 -19.23 6.78 -0.96
C GLY A 55 -18.32 7.98 -0.65
N ILE A 56 -18.62 8.76 0.39
CA ILE A 56 -17.88 9.97 0.72
C ILE A 56 -16.67 9.63 1.61
N PRO A 57 -15.49 10.22 1.35
CA PRO A 57 -14.32 10.06 2.21
C PRO A 57 -14.60 10.45 3.66
N THR A 58 -14.23 9.57 4.57
CA THR A 58 -14.30 9.80 6.03
C THR A 58 -12.90 10.06 6.60
N ARG A 59 -12.81 10.33 7.91
CA ARG A 59 -11.51 10.39 8.60
C ARG A 59 -10.71 9.08 8.47
N LYS A 60 -11.40 7.94 8.39
CA LYS A 60 -10.78 6.63 8.19
C LYS A 60 -10.18 6.52 6.79
N THR A 61 -10.86 7.06 5.78
CA THR A 61 -10.33 7.15 4.41
C THR A 61 -9.02 7.91 4.35
N THR A 62 -8.90 9.04 5.07
CA THR A 62 -7.65 9.78 5.15
C THR A 62 -6.52 8.95 5.77
N ALA A 63 -6.81 8.19 6.84
CA ALA A 63 -5.81 7.32 7.47
C ALA A 63 -5.31 6.23 6.50
N VAL A 64 -6.22 5.57 5.78
CA VAL A 64 -5.86 4.57 4.75
C VAL A 64 -5.05 5.20 3.63
N PHE A 65 -5.45 6.37 3.14
CA PHE A 65 -4.72 7.06 2.07
C PHE A 65 -3.29 7.40 2.50
N ASN A 66 -3.12 7.92 3.73
CA ASN A 66 -1.79 8.20 4.28
C ASN A 66 -0.95 6.93 4.40
N MET A 67 -1.55 5.83 4.85
CA MET A 67 -0.88 4.53 4.96
C MET A 67 -0.42 4.02 3.60
N PHE A 68 -1.31 3.99 2.60
CA PHE A 68 -0.95 3.51 1.26
C PHE A 68 0.05 4.42 0.56
N LYS A 69 -0.02 5.73 0.82
CA LYS A 69 1.01 6.68 0.38
C LYS A 69 2.36 6.39 1.03
N HIS A 70 2.39 6.09 2.33
CA HIS A 70 3.61 5.73 3.04
C HIS A 70 4.23 4.44 2.46
N LEU A 71 3.42 3.39 2.27
CA LEU A 71 3.85 2.14 1.64
C LEU A 71 4.42 2.38 0.24
N ALA A 72 3.73 3.19 -0.59
CA ALA A 72 4.18 3.52 -1.93
C ALA A 72 5.58 4.14 -1.91
N VAL A 73 5.86 5.08 -1.02
CA VAL A 73 7.19 5.68 -0.89
C VAL A 73 8.22 4.65 -0.42
N VAL A 74 7.98 3.99 0.72
CA VAL A 74 8.98 3.13 1.36
C VAL A 74 9.29 1.88 0.54
N LEU A 75 8.28 1.28 -0.10
CA LEU A 75 8.45 0.04 -0.83
C LEU A 75 8.91 0.28 -2.27
N SER A 76 8.54 1.39 -2.93
CA SER A 76 9.03 1.68 -4.29
C SER A 76 10.50 2.05 -4.31
N GLU A 77 11.06 2.54 -3.20
CA GLU A 77 12.50 2.75 -3.05
C GLU A 77 13.28 1.43 -2.94
N LYS A 78 12.62 0.34 -2.56
CA LYS A 78 13.24 -0.96 -2.29
C LYS A 78 12.96 -1.99 -3.37
N TYR A 79 11.76 -1.96 -3.93
CA TYR A 79 11.23 -3.03 -4.76
C TYR A 79 10.65 -2.54 -6.09
N HIS A 80 10.57 -3.46 -7.05
CA HIS A 80 9.72 -3.36 -8.22
C HIS A 80 9.00 -4.68 -8.42
N LEU A 81 7.76 -4.64 -8.95
CA LEU A 81 7.03 -5.85 -9.28
C LEU A 81 7.75 -6.58 -10.40
N GLN A 82 8.02 -7.86 -10.17
CA GLN A 82 8.42 -8.75 -11.27
C GLN A 82 7.20 -9.09 -12.12
N GLU A 83 7.44 -9.29 -13.41
CA GLU A 83 6.41 -9.69 -14.38
C GLU A 83 5.80 -11.06 -14.07
#